data_AF-A0A6H2A6V6-F1
#
_entry.id   AF-A0A6H2A6V6-F1
#
_cell.length_a   1.000
_cell.length_b   1.000
_cell.length_c   1.000
_cell.angle_alpha   90.00
_cell.angle_beta   90.00
_cell.angle_gamma   90.00
#
_symmetry.space_group_name_H-M   'P 1'
#
loop_
_entity.id
_entity.type
_entity.pdbx_description
1 polymer ?
#
loop_
_entity_poly.entity_id
_entity_poly.type
_entity_poly.pdbx_seq_one_letter_code
_entity_poly.pdbx_strand_id
1 'polypeptide(L)'
;AAFIDAEHAIDPLYARNLGIDLNTLILSQPDSGEQAMEIVNILAKSGAVDLIVVDSVAALVPIAELEGEMRDMQVGVQARLMSKALRKITGSLHKNKTTVIFVNQIREKIGVMFGNPETTTGGRALKFYASIRLEVRKTTSITEGKDITGNEI
;
A
#
# COMPACT_ATOMS: atom_id res chain seq x y z
N ALA A 1 12.01 -10.88 1.04
CA ALA A 1 10.77 -10.07 1.03
C ALA A 1 10.60 -9.42 -0.34
N ALA A 2 9.40 -8.93 -0.65
CA ALA A 2 9.15 -8.14 -1.85
C ALA A 2 8.54 -6.79 -1.50
N PHE A 3 8.88 -5.76 -2.26
CA PHE A 3 8.41 -4.40 -2.10
C PHE A 3 7.86 -3.91 -3.45
N ILE A 4 6.57 -3.58 -3.47
CA ILE A 4 5.86 -3.03 -4.62
C ILE A 4 5.77 -1.52 -4.38
N ASP A 5 6.70 -0.78 -4.97
CA ASP A 5 6.82 0.68 -4.87
C ASP A 5 5.96 1.34 -5.96
N ALA A 6 4.65 1.42 -5.71
CA ALA A 6 3.71 2.13 -6.56
C ALA A 6 3.84 3.67 -6.44
N GLU A 7 4.43 4.17 -5.35
CA GLU A 7 4.69 5.62 -5.17
C GLU A 7 5.97 6.11 -5.87
N HIS A 8 6.83 5.19 -6.31
CA HIS A 8 8.13 5.51 -6.91
C HIS A 8 9.00 6.37 -5.98
N ALA A 9 8.91 6.11 -4.68
CA ALA A 9 9.44 6.98 -3.62
C ALA A 9 10.50 6.31 -2.73
N ILE A 10 10.88 5.06 -3.01
CA ILE A 10 11.87 4.36 -2.20
C ILE A 10 13.26 5.02 -2.30
N ASP A 11 13.89 5.30 -1.16
CA ASP A 11 15.29 5.70 -1.08
C ASP A 11 16.16 4.46 -0.73
N PRO A 12 16.99 3.96 -1.66
CA PRO A 12 17.87 2.83 -1.43
C PRO A 12 18.89 3.06 -0.31
N LEU A 13 19.41 4.28 -0.16
CA LEU A 13 20.40 4.58 0.87
C LEU A 13 19.74 4.55 2.26
N TYR A 14 18.56 5.16 2.38
CA TYR A 14 17.79 5.12 3.62
C TYR A 14 17.40 3.69 4.00
N ALA A 15 16.92 2.89 3.03
CA ALA A 15 16.59 1.47 3.26
C ALA A 15 17.79 0.66 3.77
N ARG A 16 18.99 0.85 3.18
CA ARG A 16 20.21 0.19 3.65
C ARG A 16 20.58 0.62 5.07
N ASN A 17 20.45 1.90 5.39
CA ASN A 17 20.71 2.42 6.74
C ASN A 17 19.73 1.87 7.79
N LEU A 18 18.52 1.49 7.38
CA LEU A 18 17.55 0.76 8.21
C LEU A 18 17.84 -0.76 8.32
N GLY A 19 18.91 -1.25 7.69
CA GLY A 19 19.32 -2.65 7.73
C GLY A 19 18.65 -3.54 6.67
N ILE A 20 18.03 -2.96 5.65
CA ILE A 20 17.41 -3.72 4.55
C ILE A 20 18.50 -4.16 3.56
N ASP A 21 18.58 -5.46 3.30
CA ASP A 21 19.43 -6.01 2.23
C ASP A 21 18.76 -5.85 0.86
N LEU A 22 19.21 -4.85 0.11
CA LEU A 22 18.69 -4.56 -1.23
C LEU A 22 19.08 -5.60 -2.29
N ASN A 23 20.07 -6.47 -2.03
CA ASN A 23 20.45 -7.48 -3.02
C ASN A 23 19.45 -8.64 -3.06
N THR A 24 18.77 -8.90 -1.94
CA THR A 24 17.77 -9.97 -1.80
C THR A 24 16.33 -9.47 -1.80
N LEU A 25 16.13 -8.14 -1.71
CA LEU A 25 14.81 -7.53 -1.81
C LEU A 25 14.32 -7.53 -3.25
N ILE A 26 13.19 -8.19 -3.51
CA ILE A 26 12.49 -8.06 -4.79
C ILE A 26 11.82 -6.68 -4.80
N LEU A 27 12.35 -5.75 -5.59
CA LEU A 27 11.75 -4.43 -5.79
C LEU A 27 11.02 -4.40 -7.13
N SER A 28 9.79 -3.89 -7.13
CA SER A 28 9.01 -3.68 -8.34
C SER A 28 8.35 -2.31 -8.32
N GLN A 29 8.46 -1.58 -9.42
CA GLN A 29 7.83 -0.28 -9.64
C GLN A 29 6.80 -0.42 -10.77
N PRO A 30 5.53 -0.67 -10.43
CA PRO A 30 4.49 -0.91 -11.42
C PRO A 30 4.00 0.39 -12.08
N ASP A 31 3.56 0.26 -13.33
CA ASP A 31 2.94 1.30 -14.15
C ASP A 31 1.45 1.49 -13.83
N SER A 32 0.79 0.46 -13.28
CA SER A 32 -0.65 0.51 -12.95
C SER A 32 -1.02 -0.34 -11.74
N GLY A 33 -2.19 -0.05 -11.16
CA GLY A 33 -2.77 -0.81 -10.06
C GLY A 33 -3.05 -2.27 -10.43
N GLU A 34 -3.50 -2.56 -11.64
CA GLU A 34 -3.67 -3.93 -12.14
C GLU A 34 -2.34 -4.68 -12.18
N GLN A 35 -1.29 -4.07 -12.74
CA GLN A 35 0.02 -4.69 -12.83
C GLN A 35 0.60 -4.95 -11.44
N ALA A 36 0.52 -3.97 -10.54
CA ALA A 36 0.93 -4.10 -9.15
C ALA A 36 0.26 -5.31 -8.47
N MET A 37 -1.08 -5.41 -8.57
CA MET A 37 -1.83 -6.49 -7.94
C MET A 37 -1.62 -7.85 -8.62
N GLU A 38 -1.29 -7.88 -9.91
CA GLU A 38 -0.92 -9.12 -10.59
C GLU A 38 0.47 -9.61 -10.14
N ILE A 39 1.44 -8.71 -9.96
CA ILE A 39 2.74 -9.04 -9.35
C ILE A 39 2.55 -9.62 -7.95
N VAL A 40 1.74 -8.96 -7.11
CA VAL A 40 1.39 -9.49 -5.77
C VAL A 40 0.77 -10.88 -5.87
N ASN A 41 -0.13 -11.11 -6.82
CA ASN A 41 -0.75 -12.41 -7.04
C ASN A 41 0.27 -13.49 -7.46
N ILE A 42 1.20 -13.17 -8.36
CA ILE A 42 2.26 -14.10 -8.79
C ILE A 42 3.16 -14.45 -7.61
N LEU A 43 3.63 -13.45 -6.87
CA LEU A 43 4.48 -13.65 -5.69
C LEU A 43 3.77 -14.47 -4.61
N ALA A 44 2.52 -14.13 -4.30
CA ALA A 44 1.70 -14.85 -3.32
C ALA A 44 1.47 -16.32 -3.74
N LYS A 45 1.38 -16.62 -5.04
CA LYS A 45 1.23 -18.00 -5.54
C LYS A 45 2.53 -18.78 -5.57
N SER A 46 3.66 -18.11 -5.78
CA SER A 46 4.98 -18.75 -5.88
C SER A 46 5.38 -19.46 -4.58
N GLY A 47 4.98 -18.93 -3.43
CA GLY A 47 5.44 -19.38 -2.12
C GLY A 47 6.93 -19.14 -1.86
N ALA A 48 7.61 -18.38 -2.73
CA ALA A 48 9.03 -18.04 -2.59
C ALA A 48 9.28 -16.80 -1.71
N VAL A 49 8.22 -16.12 -1.28
CA VAL A 49 8.31 -14.87 -0.52
C VAL A 49 7.41 -14.94 0.72
N ASP A 50 7.99 -14.69 1.88
CA ASP A 50 7.26 -14.69 3.16
C ASP A 50 6.53 -13.36 3.44
N LEU A 51 7.04 -12.25 2.90
CA LEU A 51 6.53 -10.90 3.13
C LEU A 51 6.50 -10.08 1.84
N ILE A 52 5.34 -9.51 1.53
CA ILE A 52 5.11 -8.56 0.44
C ILE A 52 4.63 -7.25 1.04
N VAL A 53 5.24 -6.13 0.68
CA VAL A 53 4.78 -4.78 1.02
C VAL A 53 4.30 -4.08 -0.24
N VAL A 54 3.13 -3.43 -0.18
CA VAL A 54 2.59 -2.61 -1.27
C VAL A 54 2.53 -1.17 -0.78
N ASP A 55 3.37 -0.31 -1.37
CA ASP A 55 3.50 1.10 -1.04
C ASP A 55 3.20 1.97 -2.27
N SER A 56 1.97 2.46 -2.46
CA SER A 56 0.84 2.42 -1.54
C SER A 56 -0.48 2.15 -2.26
N VAL A 57 -1.54 1.89 -1.51
CA VAL A 57 -2.89 1.68 -2.05
C VAL A 57 -3.40 2.91 -2.80
N ALA A 58 -3.08 4.14 -2.36
CA ALA A 58 -3.55 5.33 -3.07
C ALA A 58 -2.92 5.45 -4.47
N ALA A 59 -1.69 4.96 -4.63
CA ALA A 59 -0.97 4.95 -5.90
C ALA A 59 -1.33 3.78 -6.82
N LEU A 60 -2.21 2.86 -6.39
CA LEU A 60 -2.74 1.80 -7.25
C LEU A 60 -3.80 2.37 -8.21
N VAL A 61 -3.34 3.16 -9.19
CA VAL A 61 -4.21 3.82 -10.18
C VAL A 61 -4.61 2.80 -11.26
N PRO A 62 -5.90 2.55 -11.50
CA PRO A 62 -6.35 1.64 -12.54
C PRO A 62 -5.92 2.09 -13.94
N ILE A 63 -5.65 1.15 -14.85
CA ILE A 63 -5.31 1.45 -16.26
C ILE A 63 -6.34 2.39 -16.90
N ALA A 64 -7.63 2.13 -16.68
CA ALA A 64 -8.71 2.96 -17.22
C ALA A 64 -8.60 4.43 -16.77
N GLU A 65 -8.10 4.69 -15.55
CA GLU A 65 -7.92 6.03 -15.01
C GLU A 65 -6.64 6.69 -15.53
N LEU A 66 -5.58 5.91 -15.79
CA LEU A 66 -4.34 6.39 -16.42
C LEU A 66 -4.52 6.78 -17.89
N GLU A 67 -5.34 6.01 -18.62
CA GLU A 67 -5.63 6.25 -20.04
C GLU A 67 -6.78 7.25 -20.27
N GLY A 68 -7.55 7.54 -19.23
CA GLY A 68 -8.69 8.47 -19.29
C GLY A 68 -8.27 9.94 -19.30
N GLU A 69 -9.18 10.81 -19.71
CA GLU A 69 -8.97 12.24 -19.57
C GLU A 69 -9.28 12.71 -18.15
N MET A 70 -8.67 13.83 -17.70
CA MET A 70 -8.92 14.40 -16.36
C MET A 70 -10.40 14.74 -16.10
N ARG A 71 -11.21 14.87 -17.16
CA ARG A 71 -12.65 15.20 -17.08
C ARG A 71 -13.53 13.95 -17.00
N ASP A 72 -12.98 12.76 -17.22
CA ASP A 72 -13.74 11.53 -17.21
C ASP A 72 -14.15 11.15 -15.79
N MET A 73 -15.46 10.94 -15.61
CA MET A 73 -15.98 10.46 -14.33
C MET A 73 -15.79 8.95 -14.20
N GLN A 74 -14.76 8.55 -13.47
CA GLN A 74 -14.46 7.14 -13.21
C GLN A 74 -14.74 6.77 -11.75
N VAL A 75 -16.03 6.71 -11.40
CA VAL A 75 -16.44 6.49 -10.01
C VAL A 75 -16.15 5.06 -9.55
N GLY A 76 -15.29 4.93 -8.53
CA GLY A 76 -15.09 3.69 -7.78
C GLY A 76 -14.28 2.60 -8.50
N VAL A 77 -13.55 2.94 -9.56
CA VAL A 77 -12.76 1.95 -10.33
C VAL A 77 -11.68 1.31 -9.45
N GLN A 78 -10.92 2.10 -8.69
CA GLN A 78 -9.93 1.60 -7.75
C GLN A 78 -10.53 0.66 -6.68
N ALA A 79 -11.71 1.00 -6.14
CA ALA A 79 -12.37 0.15 -5.15
C ALA A 79 -12.77 -1.23 -5.71
N ARG A 80 -13.18 -1.29 -6.99
CA ARG A 80 -13.47 -2.55 -7.68
C ARG A 80 -12.20 -3.35 -7.95
N LEU A 81 -11.12 -2.69 -8.39
CA LEU A 81 -9.80 -3.30 -8.57
C LEU A 81 -9.37 -4.00 -7.28
N MET A 82 -9.35 -3.28 -6.16
CA MET A 82 -8.99 -3.83 -4.85
C MET A 82 -9.89 -5.00 -4.44
N SER A 83 -11.20 -4.88 -4.63
CA SER A 83 -12.15 -5.95 -4.29
C SER A 83 -11.90 -7.24 -5.08
N LYS A 84 -11.60 -7.13 -6.38
CA LYS A 84 -11.29 -8.28 -7.24
C LYS A 84 -9.92 -8.88 -6.88
N ALA A 85 -8.91 -8.03 -6.71
CA ALA A 85 -7.55 -8.45 -6.44
C ALA A 85 -7.44 -9.16 -5.09
N LEU A 86 -7.96 -8.57 -4.01
CA LEU A 86 -7.94 -9.17 -2.67
C LEU A 86 -8.61 -10.54 -2.65
N ARG A 87 -9.78 -10.68 -3.28
CA ARG A 87 -10.47 -11.96 -3.41
C ARG A 87 -9.61 -13.04 -4.08
N LYS A 88 -8.81 -12.67 -5.09
CA LYS A 88 -7.92 -13.59 -5.82
C LYS A 88 -6.72 -14.02 -4.99
N ILE A 89 -6.12 -13.11 -4.22
CA ILE A 89 -4.84 -13.38 -3.53
C ILE A 89 -4.99 -14.01 -2.14
N THR A 90 -6.08 -13.75 -1.40
CA THR A 90 -6.23 -14.18 0.01
C THR A 90 -6.02 -15.69 0.20
N GLY A 91 -6.58 -16.52 -0.68
CA GLY A 91 -6.41 -17.97 -0.59
C GLY A 91 -4.95 -18.41 -0.79
N SER A 92 -4.23 -17.75 -1.71
CA SER A 92 -2.82 -18.05 -2.00
C SER A 92 -1.92 -17.62 -0.84
N LEU A 93 -2.14 -16.42 -0.30
CA LEU A 93 -1.42 -15.89 0.87
C LEU A 93 -1.49 -16.85 2.06
N HIS A 94 -2.70 -17.32 2.41
CA HIS A 94 -2.88 -18.27 3.50
C HIS A 94 -2.19 -19.61 3.22
N LYS A 95 -2.41 -20.19 2.02
CA LYS A 95 -1.84 -21.50 1.66
C LYS A 95 -0.30 -21.49 1.71
N ASN A 96 0.31 -20.41 1.25
CA ASN A 96 1.77 -20.30 1.12
C ASN A 96 2.42 -19.59 2.30
N LYS A 97 1.66 -19.24 3.35
CA LYS A 97 2.15 -18.54 4.55
C LYS A 97 2.84 -17.20 4.25
N THR A 98 2.38 -16.51 3.21
CA THR A 98 2.87 -15.20 2.81
C THR A 98 2.04 -14.11 3.48
N THR A 99 2.71 -13.19 4.17
CA THR A 99 2.10 -11.97 4.70
C THR A 99 2.12 -10.87 3.64
N VAL A 100 1.03 -10.12 3.50
CA VAL A 100 0.99 -8.89 2.70
C VAL A 100 0.67 -7.70 3.58
N ILE A 101 1.45 -6.62 3.46
CA ILE A 101 1.24 -5.33 4.10
C ILE A 101 0.86 -4.33 3.02
N PHE A 102 -0.25 -3.61 3.23
CA PHE A 102 -0.67 -2.51 2.39
C PHE A 102 -0.46 -1.20 3.14
N VAL A 103 0.41 -0.33 2.62
CA VAL A 103 0.52 1.06 3.07
C VAL A 103 -0.63 1.85 2.45
N ASN A 104 -1.25 2.71 3.24
CA ASN A 104 -2.40 3.49 2.79
C ASN A 104 -2.44 4.85 3.50
N GLN A 105 -3.07 5.81 2.85
CA GLN A 105 -3.18 7.17 3.30
C GLN A 105 -4.56 7.44 3.86
N ILE A 106 -4.58 8.33 4.85
CA ILE A 106 -5.80 8.95 5.34
C ILE A 106 -6.25 10.00 4.32
N ARG A 107 -7.56 10.04 4.11
CA ARG A 107 -8.30 11.05 3.34
C ARG A 107 -9.51 11.46 4.16
N GLU A 108 -10.09 12.62 3.87
CA GLU A 108 -11.33 13.06 4.50
C GLU A 108 -12.50 12.93 3.53
N LYS A 109 -13.66 12.51 4.04
CA LYS A 109 -14.91 12.51 3.28
C LYS A 109 -15.58 13.87 3.38
N ILE A 110 -15.72 14.52 2.23
CA ILE A 110 -16.49 15.76 2.09
C ILE A 110 -17.96 15.48 2.45
N GLY A 111 -18.56 16.35 3.26
CA GLY A 111 -19.99 16.31 3.60
C GLY A 111 -20.37 15.52 4.85
N VAL A 112 -19.40 14.99 5.61
CA VAL A 112 -19.66 14.39 6.93
C VAL A 112 -19.78 15.51 7.97
N MET A 113 -21.01 15.80 8.42
CA MET A 113 -21.26 16.81 9.46
C MET A 113 -21.19 16.25 10.90
N PHE A 114 -21.22 14.94 11.07
CA PHE A 114 -21.13 14.26 12.37
C PHE A 114 -20.30 12.97 12.27
N GLY A 115 -19.42 12.74 13.25
CA GLY A 115 -18.53 11.57 13.32
C GLY A 115 -17.13 11.81 12.75
N ASN A 116 -16.29 10.77 12.71
CA ASN A 116 -14.94 10.85 12.13
C ASN A 116 -15.02 10.93 10.59
N PRO A 117 -14.58 12.02 9.94
CA PRO A 117 -14.59 12.15 8.49
C PRO A 117 -13.50 11.32 7.80
N GLU A 118 -12.54 10.77 8.56
CA GLU A 118 -11.40 10.05 8.01
C GLU A 118 -11.80 8.76 7.29
N THR A 119 -11.11 8.53 6.19
CA THR A 119 -11.27 7.38 5.34
C THR A 119 -9.94 7.01 4.71
N THR A 120 -9.90 5.85 4.04
CA THR A 120 -8.71 5.34 3.38
C THR A 120 -9.02 5.10 1.91
N THR A 121 -8.00 5.17 1.05
CA THR A 121 -8.15 4.89 -0.38
C THR A 121 -8.39 3.41 -0.67
N GLY A 122 -8.77 3.05 -1.91
CA GLY A 122 -9.00 1.65 -2.31
C GLY A 122 -10.36 1.06 -1.87
N GLY A 123 -11.29 1.87 -1.38
CA GLY A 123 -12.63 1.44 -0.99
C GLY A 123 -12.68 0.65 0.32
N ARG A 124 -13.67 -0.22 0.48
CA ARG A 124 -13.93 -0.94 1.75
C ARG A 124 -13.29 -2.33 1.83
N ALA A 125 -12.93 -2.93 0.70
CA ALA A 125 -12.50 -4.33 0.66
C ALA A 125 -11.32 -4.60 1.58
N LEU A 126 -10.28 -3.76 1.54
CA LEU A 126 -9.10 -3.93 2.39
C LEU A 126 -9.45 -3.96 3.89
N LYS A 127 -10.46 -3.20 4.33
CA LYS A 127 -10.90 -3.19 5.74
C LYS A 127 -11.48 -4.53 6.19
N PHE A 128 -12.07 -5.31 5.28
CA PHE A 128 -12.67 -6.61 5.59
C PHE A 128 -11.70 -7.77 5.39
N TYR A 129 -10.74 -7.64 4.48
CA TYR A 129 -9.72 -8.67 4.22
C TYR A 129 -8.51 -8.58 5.16
N ALA A 130 -8.23 -7.40 5.72
CA ALA A 130 -7.11 -7.22 6.64
C ALA A 130 -7.36 -7.89 7.99
N SER A 131 -6.46 -8.79 8.39
CA SER A 131 -6.47 -9.39 9.72
C SER A 131 -6.03 -8.40 10.81
N ILE A 132 -5.14 -7.47 10.47
CA ILE A 132 -4.64 -6.42 11.35
C ILE A 132 -4.71 -5.09 10.59
N ARG A 133 -5.12 -4.04 11.29
CA ARG A 133 -5.10 -2.66 10.78
C ARG A 133 -4.36 -1.80 11.80
N LEU A 134 -3.28 -1.16 11.35
CA LEU A 134 -2.47 -0.26 12.16
C LEU A 134 -2.69 1.17 11.66
N GLU A 135 -2.82 2.08 12.60
CA GLU A 135 -2.87 3.51 12.34
C GLU A 135 -1.61 4.12 12.96
N VAL A 136 -0.82 4.81 12.14
CA VAL A 136 0.48 5.35 12.51
C VAL A 136 0.38 6.86 12.46
N ARG A 137 0.63 7.53 13.57
CA ARG A 137 0.60 9.00 13.66
C ARG A 137 1.86 9.49 14.35
N LYS A 138 2.50 10.52 13.78
CA LYS A 138 3.52 11.26 14.51
C LYS A 138 2.88 11.97 15.70
N THR A 139 3.44 11.81 16.89
CA THR A 139 3.00 12.49 18.11
C THR A 139 3.89 13.70 18.42
N THR A 140 5.12 13.45 18.85
CA THR A 140 6.08 14.50 19.21
C THR A 140 7.40 14.34 18.43
N SER A 141 8.16 15.42 18.30
CA SER A 141 9.51 15.37 17.73
C SER A 141 10.52 15.05 18.84
N ILE A 142 11.43 14.14 18.57
CA ILE A 142 12.57 13.85 19.46
C ILE A 142 13.67 14.87 19.16
N THR A 143 14.13 15.57 20.19
CA THR A 143 15.15 16.62 20.07
C THR A 143 16.41 16.28 20.85
N GLU A 144 17.56 16.59 20.26
CA GLU A 144 18.87 16.52 20.90
C GLU A 144 19.51 17.91 20.84
N GLY A 145 19.49 18.63 21.96
CA GLY A 145 19.87 20.04 21.99
C GLY A 145 18.94 20.92 21.15
N LYS A 146 19.44 21.43 20.02
CA LYS A 146 18.67 22.25 19.06
C LYS A 146 18.22 21.48 17.82
N ASP A 147 18.71 20.25 17.63
CA ASP A 147 18.45 19.47 16.43
C ASP A 147 17.28 18.51 16.65
N ILE A 148 16.41 18.36 15.65
CA ILE A 148 15.37 17.35 15.63
C ILE A 148 15.98 16.08 15.05
N THR A 149 16.08 15.04 15.86
CA THR A 149 16.75 13.77 15.49
C THR A 149 15.78 12.65 15.17
N GLY A 150 14.48 12.80 15.52
CA GLY A 150 13.49 11.77 15.24
C GLY A 150 12.05 12.18 15.56
N ASN A 151 11.15 11.20 15.52
CA ASN A 151 9.74 11.38 15.85
C ASN A 151 9.26 10.22 16.73
N GLU A 152 8.44 10.53 17.72
CA GLU A 152 7.63 9.55 18.45
C GLU A 152 6.37 9.23 17.64
N ILE A 153 5.92 7.97 17.70
CA ILE A 153 4.83 7.38 16.91
C ILE A 153 3.79 6.77 17.85
#